data_AF-A0A1G2CX04-F1
#
_entry.id   AF-A0A1G2CX04-F1
#
_cell.length_a   1.000
_cell.length_b   1.000
_cell.length_c   1.000
_cell.angle_alpha   90.00
_cell.angle_beta   90.00
_cell.angle_gamma   90.00
#
_symmetry.space_group_name_H-M   'P 1'
#
loop_
_entity.id
_entity.type
_entity.pdbx_description
1 polymer ?
#
loop_
_entity_poly.entity_id
_entity_poly.type
_entity_poly.pdbx_seq_one_letter_code
_entity_poly.pdbx_strand_id
1 'polypeptide(L)'
;MRNDNGYERLWKLQAMIGKLVLDGKRDPNEVANTLQSIVDRASPSSHFTLMKTIDIVVPDDYVHATQLATFKRENLNGFYAYDPSIIDANFTNVTTSLVPGRKFRVQVFRPPTSGVTTSEEWLAFLKSQKAVLVGAQGLSLVYAAKREELPKHYVCVSLDEKGAFWKDASGHHRVPYLYGDLSGNFGLYLGIFDHGWTDKCCLLCFCDLPAEECELVHQSPEM
;
A
#
# COMPACT_ATOMS: atom_id res chain seq x y z
N MET A 1 9.88 15.79 37.71
CA MET A 1 10.09 16.09 36.28
C MET A 1 11.31 15.31 35.81
N ARG A 2 11.14 14.21 35.07
CA ARG A 2 12.27 13.45 34.49
C ARG A 2 12.61 14.06 33.13
N ASN A 3 13.69 14.85 33.10
CA ASN A 3 14.40 15.16 31.86
C ASN A 3 15.25 13.94 31.50
N ASP A 4 14.65 12.94 30.86
CA ASP A 4 15.44 11.93 30.15
C ASP A 4 15.91 12.56 28.84
N ASN A 5 17.13 13.10 28.85
CA ASN A 5 17.74 13.68 27.66
C ASN A 5 18.08 12.54 26.68
N GLY A 6 17.24 12.33 25.67
CA GLY A 6 17.43 11.30 24.66
C GLY A 6 18.81 11.36 23.99
N TYR A 7 19.40 12.56 23.86
CA TYR A 7 20.76 12.72 23.34
C TYR A 7 21.82 12.08 24.23
N GLU A 8 21.68 12.18 25.56
CA GLU A 8 22.64 11.59 26.49
C GLU A 8 22.61 10.06 26.44
N ARG A 9 21.42 9.48 26.27
CA ARG A 9 21.26 8.04 26.07
C ARG A 9 21.89 7.56 24.78
N LEU A 10 21.64 8.27 23.67
CA LEU A 10 22.21 7.95 22.36
C LEU A 10 23.74 8.04 22.37
N TRP A 11 24.29 9.09 22.98
CA TRP A 11 25.73 9.26 23.11
C TRP A 11 26.38 8.13 23.94
N LYS A 12 25.78 7.76 25.07
CA LYS A 12 26.24 6.62 25.89
C LYS A 12 26.22 5.31 25.12
N LEU A 13 25.19 5.09 24.31
CA LEU A 13 25.05 3.91 23.46
C LEU A 13 26.14 3.87 22.38
N GLN A 14 26.36 4.98 21.68
CA GLN A 14 27.42 5.11 20.67
C GLN A 14 28.80 4.85 21.28
N ALA A 15 29.11 5.47 22.42
CA ALA A 15 30.39 5.31 23.10
C ALA A 15 30.63 3.86 23.55
N MET A 16 29.58 3.19 24.05
CA MET A 16 29.65 1.79 24.44
C MET A 16 29.92 0.87 23.24
N ILE A 17 29.21 1.07 22.13
CA ILE A 17 29.41 0.31 20.89
C ILE A 17 30.85 0.50 20.39
N GLY A 18 31.32 1.75 20.32
CA GLY A 18 32.70 2.06 19.90
C GLY A 18 33.74 1.37 20.77
N LYS A 19 33.55 1.36 22.09
CA LYS A 19 34.45 0.66 23.02
C LYS A 19 34.45 -0.86 22.80
N LEU A 20 33.30 -1.47 22.57
CA LEU A 20 33.22 -2.92 22.30
C LEU A 20 33.96 -3.33 21.04
N VAL A 21 33.93 -2.47 20.01
CA VAL A 21 34.68 -2.68 18.76
C VAL A 21 36.18 -2.49 19.00
N LEU A 22 36.59 -1.41 19.67
CA LEU A 22 38.00 -1.12 19.97
C LEU A 22 38.65 -2.18 20.88
N ASP A 23 37.90 -2.70 21.85
CA ASP A 23 38.34 -3.79 22.75
C ASP A 23 38.40 -5.16 22.02
N GLY A 24 38.03 -5.25 20.73
CA GLY A 24 37.97 -6.50 19.97
C GLY A 24 36.86 -7.46 20.41
N LYS A 25 35.89 -7.00 21.21
CA LYS A 25 34.77 -7.82 21.72
C LYS A 25 33.64 -7.99 20.71
N ARG A 26 33.64 -7.18 19.65
CA ARG A 26 32.69 -7.20 18.54
C ARG A 26 33.40 -6.89 17.24
N ASP A 27 33.02 -7.61 16.19
CA ASP A 27 33.50 -7.34 14.84
C ASP A 27 32.88 -6.02 14.30
N PRO A 28 33.69 -5.11 13.72
CA PRO A 28 33.18 -3.85 13.17
C PRO A 28 32.13 -4.05 12.07
N ASN A 29 32.28 -5.04 11.20
CA ASN A 29 31.36 -5.27 10.08
C ASN A 29 30.03 -5.84 10.57
N GLU A 30 30.04 -6.78 11.51
CA GLU A 30 28.81 -7.28 12.15
C GLU A 30 28.03 -6.16 12.84
N VAL A 31 28.73 -5.27 13.56
CA VAL A 31 28.11 -4.12 14.22
C VAL A 31 27.52 -3.15 13.19
N ALA A 32 28.26 -2.82 12.12
CA ALA A 32 27.77 -1.96 11.06
C ALA A 32 26.53 -2.56 10.38
N ASN A 33 26.55 -3.85 10.02
CA ASN A 33 25.42 -4.55 9.43
C ASN A 33 24.20 -4.56 10.35
N THR A 34 24.41 -4.78 11.65
CA THR A 34 23.33 -4.77 12.65
C THR A 34 22.71 -3.38 12.76
N LEU A 35 23.54 -2.33 12.89
CA LEU A 35 23.06 -0.95 12.97
C LEU A 35 22.33 -0.54 11.69
N GLN A 36 22.86 -0.88 10.51
CA GLN A 36 22.19 -0.66 9.24
C GLN A 36 20.84 -1.38 9.21
N SER A 37 20.76 -2.64 9.64
CA SER A 37 19.48 -3.36 9.71
C SER A 37 18.47 -2.71 10.67
N ILE A 38 18.92 -2.07 11.75
CA ILE A 38 18.05 -1.33 12.68
C ILE A 38 17.56 -0.04 12.01
N VAL A 39 18.43 0.68 11.31
CA VAL A 39 18.08 1.89 10.55
C VAL A 39 17.10 1.57 9.42
N ASP A 40 17.37 0.50 8.68
CA ASP A 40 16.52 -0.05 7.61
C ASP A 40 15.12 -0.42 8.13
N ARG A 41 15.06 -1.12 9.28
CA ARG A 41 13.79 -1.40 9.97
C ARG A 41 13.11 -0.14 10.51
N ALA A 42 13.87 0.86 10.92
CA ALA A 42 13.35 2.11 11.45
C ALA A 42 12.89 3.08 10.33
N SER A 43 13.36 2.90 9.10
CA SER A 43 12.95 3.64 7.91
C SER A 43 12.32 2.70 6.88
N PRO A 44 11.08 2.22 7.11
CA PRO A 44 10.37 1.38 6.14
C PRO A 44 10.20 2.03 4.76
N SER A 45 10.45 3.34 4.62
CA SER A 45 10.36 4.08 3.37
C SER A 45 11.43 3.75 2.32
N SER A 46 12.58 3.17 2.69
CA SER A 46 13.68 2.94 1.74
C SER A 46 13.66 1.60 1.01
N HIS A 47 12.74 0.69 1.33
CA HIS A 47 12.80 -0.69 0.82
C HIS A 47 11.73 -1.07 -0.20
N PHE A 48 10.73 -0.21 -0.41
CA PHE A 48 9.74 -0.43 -1.45
C PHE A 48 10.29 0.02 -2.80
N THR A 49 10.21 -0.85 -3.80
CA THR A 49 10.66 -0.55 -5.16
C THR A 49 9.46 -0.19 -6.03
N LEU A 50 9.49 1.00 -6.64
CA LEU A 50 8.48 1.41 -7.61
C LEU A 50 8.54 0.49 -8.84
N MET A 51 7.44 -0.21 -9.14
CA MET A 51 7.32 -1.05 -10.32
C MET A 51 6.81 -0.27 -11.51
N LYS A 52 5.76 0.52 -11.29
CA LYS A 52 5.12 1.34 -12.33
C LYS A 52 4.19 2.38 -11.74
N THR A 53 3.66 3.21 -12.62
CA THR A 53 2.69 4.24 -12.29
C THR A 53 1.50 4.15 -13.24
N ILE A 54 0.30 4.39 -12.71
CA ILE A 54 -0.98 4.32 -13.43
C ILE A 54 -1.78 5.56 -13.05
N ASP A 55 -2.15 6.38 -14.02
CA ASP A 55 -3.01 7.53 -13.75
C ASP A 55 -4.48 7.12 -13.94
N ILE A 56 -5.32 7.46 -12.95
CA ILE A 56 -6.76 7.20 -12.97
C ILE A 56 -7.55 8.45 -12.61
N VAL A 57 -8.80 8.48 -13.06
CA VAL A 57 -9.79 9.49 -12.70
C VAL A 57 -10.98 8.77 -12.09
N VAL A 58 -11.51 9.29 -10.99
CA VAL A 58 -12.77 8.81 -10.42
C VAL A 58 -13.90 9.20 -11.38
N PRO A 59 -14.69 8.24 -11.91
CA PRO A 59 -15.74 8.52 -12.88
C PRO A 59 -16.79 9.52 -12.39
N ASP A 60 -17.44 10.25 -13.30
CA ASP A 60 -18.44 11.26 -12.98
C ASP A 60 -19.69 10.66 -12.31
N ASP A 61 -20.03 9.42 -12.65
CA ASP A 61 -21.14 8.65 -12.11
C ASP A 61 -20.76 7.85 -10.85
N TYR A 62 -19.55 8.04 -10.31
CA TYR A 62 -19.09 7.33 -9.13
C TYR A 62 -19.90 7.68 -7.89
N VAL A 63 -20.49 6.66 -7.27
CA VAL A 63 -21.19 6.77 -5.97
C VAL A 63 -20.49 5.89 -4.95
N HIS A 64 -19.74 6.51 -4.05
CA HIS A 64 -18.88 5.81 -3.08
C HIS A 64 -19.61 4.74 -2.27
N ALA A 65 -20.83 5.06 -1.79
CA ALA A 65 -21.60 4.20 -0.90
C ALA A 65 -22.12 2.91 -1.55
N THR A 66 -22.13 2.84 -2.89
CA THR A 66 -22.63 1.69 -3.66
C THR A 66 -21.59 1.17 -4.64
N GLN A 67 -20.34 1.61 -4.51
CA GLN A 67 -19.30 1.35 -5.48
C GLN A 67 -19.05 -0.15 -5.66
N LEU A 68 -19.03 -0.94 -4.58
CA LEU A 68 -18.71 -2.36 -4.67
C LEU A 68 -19.87 -3.16 -5.28
N ALA A 69 -21.13 -2.79 -5.01
CA ALA A 69 -22.28 -3.37 -5.69
C ALA A 69 -22.29 -3.06 -7.20
N THR A 70 -22.06 -1.80 -7.58
CA THR A 70 -21.92 -1.37 -8.99
C THR A 70 -20.78 -2.13 -9.67
N PHE A 71 -19.60 -2.13 -9.05
CA PHE A 71 -18.41 -2.82 -9.55
C PHE A 71 -18.68 -4.31 -9.80
N LYS A 72 -19.28 -5.00 -8.83
CA LYS A 72 -19.64 -6.42 -8.96
C LYS A 72 -20.59 -6.65 -10.14
N ARG A 73 -21.65 -5.86 -10.26
CA ARG A 73 -22.62 -5.99 -11.37
C ARG A 73 -21.94 -5.88 -12.74
N GLU A 74 -20.96 -5.01 -12.87
CA GLU A 74 -20.30 -4.71 -14.15
C GLU A 74 -19.10 -5.62 -14.45
N ASN A 75 -18.41 -6.10 -13.42
CA ASN A 75 -17.10 -6.75 -13.60
C ASN A 75 -17.06 -8.22 -13.15
N LEU A 76 -18.09 -8.76 -12.49
CA LEU A 76 -18.06 -10.11 -11.91
C LEU A 76 -17.64 -11.19 -12.91
N ASN A 77 -18.13 -11.11 -14.16
CA ASN A 77 -17.82 -12.09 -15.20
C ASN A 77 -16.37 -12.01 -15.70
N GLY A 78 -15.64 -10.93 -15.38
CA GLY A 78 -14.23 -10.75 -15.70
C GLY A 78 -13.28 -11.44 -14.71
N PHE A 79 -13.81 -11.94 -13.60
CA PHE A 79 -13.05 -12.63 -12.56
C PHE A 79 -13.18 -14.14 -12.67
N TYR A 80 -12.06 -14.86 -12.52
CA TYR A 80 -12.12 -16.33 -12.38
C TYR A 80 -12.54 -16.75 -10.95
N ALA A 81 -12.44 -15.82 -9.99
CA ALA A 81 -12.91 -15.98 -8.62
C ALA A 81 -13.21 -14.62 -7.99
N TYR A 82 -14.29 -14.54 -7.21
CA TYR A 82 -14.72 -13.31 -6.55
C TYR A 82 -15.23 -13.64 -5.14
N ASP A 83 -14.63 -13.07 -4.11
CA ASP A 83 -15.09 -13.23 -2.73
C ASP A 83 -16.41 -12.46 -2.53
N PRO A 84 -17.52 -13.16 -2.20
CA PRO A 84 -18.83 -12.53 -2.08
C PRO A 84 -18.95 -11.57 -0.91
N SER A 85 -17.98 -11.55 0.02
CA SER A 85 -17.94 -10.66 1.18
C SER A 85 -17.39 -9.27 0.84
N ILE A 86 -16.92 -9.06 -0.40
CA ILE A 86 -16.52 -7.73 -0.89
C ILE A 86 -17.77 -7.00 -1.39
N ILE A 87 -18.47 -6.40 -0.42
CA ILE A 87 -19.73 -5.68 -0.57
C ILE A 87 -19.68 -4.37 0.23
N ASP A 88 -20.49 -3.38 -0.16
CA ASP A 88 -20.49 -2.06 0.47
C ASP A 88 -20.73 -2.11 1.98
N ALA A 89 -21.63 -2.98 2.45
CA ALA A 89 -21.95 -3.12 3.87
C ALA A 89 -20.74 -3.50 4.74
N ASN A 90 -19.80 -4.27 4.19
CA ASN A 90 -18.59 -4.67 4.91
C ASN A 90 -17.52 -3.56 4.86
N PHE A 91 -17.49 -2.76 3.79
CA PHE A 91 -16.46 -1.74 3.55
C PHE A 91 -17.01 -0.31 3.63
N THR A 92 -18.02 -0.07 4.47
CA THR A 92 -18.63 1.26 4.63
C THR A 92 -17.81 2.21 5.50
N ASN A 93 -16.97 1.67 6.40
CA ASN A 93 -16.09 2.49 7.23
C ASN A 93 -14.82 2.76 6.43
N VAL A 94 -14.61 4.01 6.01
CA VAL A 94 -13.48 4.39 5.15
C VAL A 94 -12.75 5.59 5.75
N THR A 95 -11.43 5.64 5.59
CA THR A 95 -10.68 6.85 5.97
C THR A 95 -10.93 7.99 4.99
N THR A 96 -11.08 7.66 3.70
CA THR A 96 -11.34 8.65 2.65
C THR A 96 -12.46 8.18 1.72
N SER A 97 -13.54 8.95 1.64
CA SER A 97 -14.51 8.78 0.58
C SER A 97 -13.98 9.38 -0.73
N LEU A 98 -14.06 8.59 -1.80
CA LEU A 98 -13.71 9.04 -3.13
C LEU A 98 -14.86 9.87 -3.72
N VAL A 99 -14.50 10.89 -4.49
CA VAL A 99 -15.45 11.81 -5.13
C VAL A 99 -15.20 11.85 -6.64
N PRO A 100 -16.27 11.97 -7.45
CA PRO A 100 -16.17 12.14 -8.90
C PRO A 100 -15.15 13.21 -9.33
N GLY A 101 -14.47 12.97 -10.45
CA GLY A 101 -13.50 13.89 -11.04
C GLY A 101 -12.15 13.96 -10.33
N ARG A 102 -12.00 13.38 -9.14
CA ARG A 102 -10.70 13.30 -8.44
C ARG A 102 -9.72 12.46 -9.25
N LYS A 103 -8.48 12.92 -9.35
CA LYS A 103 -7.44 12.27 -10.16
C LYS A 103 -6.31 11.77 -9.29
N PHE A 104 -5.85 10.56 -9.58
CA PHE A 104 -4.78 9.93 -8.84
C PHE A 104 -3.67 9.47 -9.77
N ARG A 105 -2.43 9.65 -9.30
CA ARG A 105 -1.27 8.92 -9.74
C ARG A 105 -1.11 7.71 -8.82
N VAL A 106 -1.46 6.53 -9.32
CA VAL A 106 -1.35 5.28 -8.58
C VAL A 106 0.04 4.70 -8.83
N GLN A 107 0.91 4.82 -7.83
CA GLN A 107 2.23 4.22 -7.84
C GLN A 107 2.14 2.79 -7.31
N VAL A 108 2.65 1.83 -8.07
CA VAL A 108 2.63 0.42 -7.70
C VAL A 108 3.99 0.04 -7.16
N PHE A 109 4.06 -0.33 -5.89
CA PHE A 109 5.30 -0.65 -5.20
C PHE A 109 5.40 -2.12 -4.86
N ARG A 110 6.60 -2.70 -4.99
CA ARG A 110 6.93 -4.02 -4.46
C ARG A 110 7.60 -3.87 -3.09
N PRO A 111 7.27 -4.68 -2.08
CA PRO A 111 8.03 -4.72 -0.83
C PRO A 111 9.45 -5.29 -1.07
N PRO A 112 10.36 -5.18 -0.09
CA PRO A 112 11.69 -5.81 -0.16
C PRO A 112 11.61 -7.32 -0.44
N THR A 113 12.60 -7.84 -1.18
CA THR A 113 12.64 -9.24 -1.63
C THR A 113 13.02 -10.24 -0.54
N SER A 114 13.55 -9.78 0.59
CA SER A 114 13.93 -10.62 1.72
C SER A 114 12.92 -10.51 2.86
N GLY A 115 12.19 -11.59 3.13
CA GLY A 115 11.33 -11.70 4.31
C GLY A 115 9.87 -11.41 4.04
N VAL A 116 9.16 -11.17 5.13
CA VAL A 116 7.71 -10.93 5.16
C VAL A 116 7.49 -9.58 5.83
N THR A 117 6.74 -8.70 5.17
CA THR A 117 6.41 -7.35 5.67
C THR A 117 4.97 -7.30 6.19
N THR A 118 4.65 -6.45 7.16
CA THR A 118 3.30 -6.35 7.75
C THR A 118 2.45 -5.26 7.09
N SER A 119 1.13 -5.32 7.29
CA SER A 119 0.23 -4.24 6.85
C SER A 119 0.53 -2.91 7.55
N GLU A 120 0.99 -2.92 8.79
CA GLU A 120 1.42 -1.72 9.52
C GLU A 120 2.66 -1.07 8.89
N GLU A 121 3.64 -1.85 8.45
CA GLU A 121 4.80 -1.35 7.70
C GLU A 121 4.37 -0.72 6.37
N TRP A 122 3.44 -1.36 5.68
CA TRP A 122 2.87 -0.85 4.42
C TRP A 122 2.09 0.46 4.64
N LEU A 123 1.31 0.56 5.72
CA LEU A 123 0.64 1.81 6.09
C LEU A 123 1.64 2.92 6.45
N ALA A 124 2.70 2.61 7.20
CA ALA A 124 3.75 3.56 7.51
C ALA A 124 4.43 4.08 6.23
N PHE A 125 4.69 3.17 5.27
CA PHE A 125 5.18 3.53 3.94
C PHE A 125 4.22 4.47 3.21
N LEU A 126 2.93 4.12 3.09
CA LEU A 126 1.91 4.96 2.44
C LEU A 126 1.81 6.35 3.07
N LYS A 127 1.85 6.44 4.41
CA LYS A 127 1.87 7.72 5.13
C LYS A 127 3.09 8.56 4.79
N SER A 128 4.27 7.94 4.65
CA SER A 128 5.49 8.64 4.21
C SER A 128 5.38 9.20 2.80
N GLN A 129 4.63 8.52 1.92
CA GLN A 129 4.33 8.97 0.56
C GLN A 129 3.18 9.99 0.49
N LYS A 130 2.55 10.33 1.63
CA LYS A 130 1.32 11.13 1.71
C LYS A 130 0.18 10.52 0.85
N ALA A 131 0.14 9.20 0.78
CA ALA A 131 -0.85 8.48 0.00
C ALA A 131 -2.24 8.60 0.61
N VAL A 132 -3.24 8.55 -0.25
CA VAL A 132 -4.65 8.52 0.10
C VAL A 132 -5.07 7.09 0.34
N LEU A 133 -5.60 6.82 1.52
CA LEU A 133 -6.06 5.50 1.94
C LEU A 133 -7.50 5.28 1.47
N VAL A 134 -7.69 4.32 0.56
CA VAL A 134 -8.93 4.16 -0.22
C VAL A 134 -9.45 2.72 -0.27
N GLY A 135 -8.73 1.77 0.35
CA GLY A 135 -9.19 0.41 0.60
C GLY A 135 -9.81 -0.30 -0.62
N ALA A 136 -10.94 -0.98 -0.37
CA ALA A 136 -11.67 -1.77 -1.37
C ALA A 136 -12.14 -0.94 -2.57
N GLN A 137 -12.63 0.28 -2.30
CA GLN A 137 -13.19 1.17 -3.30
C GLN A 137 -12.11 1.61 -4.28
N GLY A 138 -10.93 2.01 -3.79
CA GLY A 138 -9.79 2.34 -4.64
C GLY A 138 -9.31 1.15 -5.47
N LEU A 139 -9.22 -0.05 -4.87
CA LEU A 139 -8.87 -1.27 -5.60
C LEU A 139 -9.83 -1.56 -6.75
N SER A 140 -11.14 -1.43 -6.50
CA SER A 140 -12.19 -1.63 -7.51
C SER A 140 -12.07 -0.64 -8.68
N LEU A 141 -11.71 0.61 -8.40
CA LEU A 141 -11.53 1.64 -9.42
C LEU A 141 -10.33 1.39 -10.31
N VAL A 142 -9.17 1.02 -9.74
CA VAL A 142 -7.97 0.72 -10.54
C VAL A 142 -8.25 -0.45 -11.47
N TYR A 143 -8.95 -1.49 -10.99
CA TYR A 143 -9.35 -2.60 -11.85
C TYR A 143 -10.27 -2.14 -12.98
N ALA A 144 -11.36 -1.44 -12.67
CA ALA A 144 -12.34 -1.03 -13.67
C ALA A 144 -11.74 -0.10 -14.72
N ALA A 145 -10.90 0.86 -14.31
CA ALA A 145 -10.32 1.84 -15.21
C ALA A 145 -9.12 1.29 -16.00
N LYS A 146 -8.28 0.47 -15.37
CA LYS A 146 -6.90 0.19 -15.81
C LYS A 146 -6.48 -1.27 -15.62
N ARG A 147 -7.43 -2.22 -15.77
CA ARG A 147 -7.19 -3.68 -15.66
C ARG A 147 -5.91 -4.15 -16.37
N GLU A 148 -5.74 -3.79 -17.64
CA GLU A 148 -4.61 -4.26 -18.45
C GLU A 148 -3.25 -3.72 -17.99
N GLU A 149 -3.27 -2.65 -17.18
CA GLU A 149 -2.07 -2.06 -16.61
C GLU A 149 -1.69 -2.66 -15.25
N LEU A 150 -2.56 -3.45 -14.62
CA LEU A 150 -2.25 -4.09 -13.34
C LEU A 150 -1.13 -5.14 -13.50
N PRO A 151 -0.20 -5.25 -12.54
CA PRO A 151 0.84 -6.27 -12.59
C PRO A 151 0.25 -7.69 -12.64
N LYS A 152 0.68 -8.47 -13.64
CA LYS A 152 0.38 -9.90 -13.74
C LYS A 152 1.29 -10.68 -12.80
N HIS A 153 0.78 -11.78 -12.24
CA HIS A 153 1.51 -12.66 -11.31
C HIS A 153 1.81 -12.06 -9.94
N TYR A 154 1.15 -10.94 -9.62
CA TYR A 154 1.25 -10.31 -8.30
C TYR A 154 -0.12 -10.24 -7.64
N VAL A 155 -0.07 -10.22 -6.31
CA VAL A 155 -1.20 -9.82 -5.46
C VAL A 155 -1.16 -8.30 -5.30
N CYS A 156 -2.10 -7.58 -5.90
CA CYS A 156 -2.23 -6.12 -5.77
C CYS A 156 -3.14 -5.78 -4.60
N VAL A 157 -2.65 -4.96 -3.67
CA VAL A 157 -3.36 -4.58 -2.45
C VAL A 157 -3.55 -3.07 -2.41
N SER A 158 -4.75 -2.65 -1.99
CA SER A 158 -5.05 -1.26 -1.63
C SER A 158 -5.39 -1.22 -0.15
N LEU A 159 -4.68 -0.41 0.62
CA LEU A 159 -4.87 -0.35 2.07
C LEU A 159 -5.80 0.78 2.51
N ASP A 160 -6.40 0.56 3.66
CA ASP A 160 -7.01 1.57 4.51
C ASP A 160 -6.47 1.40 5.94
N GLU A 161 -6.76 2.34 6.85
CA GLU A 161 -6.44 2.18 8.26
C GLU A 161 -7.08 0.90 8.81
N LYS A 162 -6.39 0.24 9.75
CA LYS A 162 -6.84 -1.06 10.31
C LYS A 162 -8.30 -1.06 10.74
N GLY A 163 -8.74 0.01 11.41
CA GLY A 163 -10.11 0.14 11.92
C GLY A 163 -11.18 0.41 10.85
N ALA A 164 -10.79 0.78 9.63
CA ALA A 164 -11.69 0.95 8.49
C ALA A 164 -12.08 -0.42 7.89
N PHE A 165 -11.17 -1.40 7.93
CA PHE A 165 -11.45 -2.72 7.38
C PHE A 165 -12.54 -3.46 8.13
N TRP A 166 -13.35 -4.19 7.36
CA TRP A 166 -14.33 -5.13 7.89
C TRP A 166 -13.66 -6.12 8.83
N LYS A 167 -14.19 -6.25 10.05
CA LYS A 167 -13.81 -7.31 10.98
C LYS A 167 -14.75 -8.51 10.78
N ASP A 168 -14.20 -9.63 10.32
CA ASP A 168 -14.96 -10.85 10.09
C ASP A 168 -15.46 -11.48 11.41
N ALA A 169 -16.30 -12.52 11.31
CA ALA A 169 -16.85 -13.22 12.47
C ALA A 169 -15.78 -13.88 13.35
N SER A 170 -14.59 -14.15 12.81
CA SER A 170 -13.44 -14.69 13.52
C SER A 170 -12.59 -13.59 14.19
N GLY A 171 -12.95 -12.32 13.98
CA GLY A 171 -12.29 -11.18 14.58
C GLY A 171 -11.10 -10.64 13.79
N HIS A 172 -10.92 -11.04 12.54
CA HIS A 172 -9.83 -10.58 11.68
C HIS A 172 -10.27 -9.42 10.79
N HIS A 173 -9.43 -8.38 10.70
CA HIS A 173 -9.64 -7.29 9.74
C HIS A 173 -9.28 -7.78 8.33
N ARG A 174 -10.24 -7.71 7.41
CA ARG A 174 -10.11 -8.27 6.06
C ARG A 174 -9.65 -7.24 5.06
N VAL A 175 -8.56 -7.57 4.37
CA VAL A 175 -7.92 -6.68 3.38
C VAL A 175 -8.25 -7.18 1.98
N PRO A 176 -8.93 -6.39 1.12
CA PRO A 176 -9.20 -6.79 -0.24
C PRO A 176 -7.91 -6.78 -1.08
N TYR A 177 -7.76 -7.78 -1.94
CA TYR A 177 -6.67 -7.83 -2.89
C TYR A 177 -7.08 -8.46 -4.22
N LEU A 178 -6.42 -8.03 -5.29
CA LEU A 178 -6.51 -8.63 -6.62
C LEU A 178 -5.33 -9.58 -6.82
N TYR A 179 -5.58 -10.80 -7.25
CA TYR A 179 -4.51 -11.73 -7.66
C TYR A 179 -4.57 -11.93 -9.17
N GLY A 180 -3.51 -11.53 -9.87
CA GLY A 180 -3.36 -11.78 -11.31
C GLY A 180 -2.67 -13.11 -11.56
N ASP A 181 -3.31 -14.02 -12.29
CA ASP A 181 -2.77 -15.34 -12.62
C ASP A 181 -1.70 -15.30 -13.73
N LEU A 182 -1.20 -16.48 -14.13
CA LEU A 182 -0.22 -16.63 -15.22
C LEU A 182 -0.73 -16.22 -16.60
N SER A 183 -2.03 -16.16 -16.79
CA SER A 183 -2.71 -15.84 -18.04
C SER A 183 -3.18 -14.39 -18.11
N GLY A 184 -3.02 -13.62 -17.02
CA GLY A 184 -3.52 -12.25 -16.90
C GLY A 184 -5.00 -12.16 -16.53
N ASN A 185 -5.61 -13.26 -16.08
CA ASN A 185 -6.92 -13.21 -15.43
C ASN A 185 -6.76 -12.81 -13.97
N PHE A 186 -7.82 -12.25 -13.40
CA PHE A 186 -7.79 -11.81 -12.01
C PHE A 186 -8.82 -12.54 -11.16
N GLY A 187 -8.45 -12.76 -9.91
CA GLY A 187 -9.36 -13.11 -8.83
C GLY A 187 -9.37 -11.99 -7.80
N LEU A 188 -10.52 -11.75 -7.17
CA LEU A 188 -10.68 -10.77 -6.11
C LEU A 188 -10.99 -11.49 -4.79
N TYR A 189 -10.17 -11.26 -3.77
CA TYR A 189 -10.16 -12.02 -2.53
C TYR A 189 -9.94 -11.14 -1.30
N LEU A 190 -10.08 -11.75 -0.12
CA LEU A 190 -9.81 -11.13 1.17
C LEU A 190 -8.60 -11.78 1.87
N GLY A 191 -7.58 -10.98 2.17
CA GLY A 191 -6.50 -11.30 3.08
C GLY A 191 -6.83 -10.94 4.53
N ILE A 192 -5.89 -11.17 5.43
CA ILE A 192 -5.98 -10.82 6.85
C ILE A 192 -4.94 -9.74 7.14
N PHE A 193 -5.36 -8.63 7.74
CA PHE A 193 -4.49 -7.48 8.00
C PHE A 193 -3.25 -7.84 8.83
N ASP A 194 -3.42 -8.69 9.84
CA ASP A 194 -2.35 -9.13 10.74
C ASP A 194 -1.44 -10.21 10.11
N HIS A 195 -1.75 -10.67 8.90
CA HIS A 195 -0.86 -11.57 8.16
C HIS A 195 0.15 -10.75 7.37
N GLY A 196 1.32 -11.32 7.20
CA GLY A 196 2.38 -10.69 6.43
C GLY A 196 2.22 -10.86 4.93
N TRP A 197 2.81 -9.92 4.21
CA TRP A 197 2.88 -9.83 2.75
C TRP A 197 4.28 -10.20 2.27
N THR A 198 4.35 -10.91 1.14
CA THR A 198 5.61 -11.37 0.55
C THR A 198 6.01 -10.51 -0.64
N ASP A 199 7.18 -10.83 -1.21
CA ASP A 199 7.68 -10.22 -2.43
C ASP A 199 6.85 -10.54 -3.70
N LYS A 200 5.82 -11.39 -3.58
CA LYS A 200 4.80 -11.66 -4.61
C LYS A 200 3.58 -10.75 -4.49
N CYS A 201 3.58 -9.85 -3.54
CA CYS A 201 2.56 -8.82 -3.39
C CYS A 201 3.08 -7.47 -3.91
N CYS A 202 2.17 -6.57 -4.23
CA CYS A 202 2.45 -5.18 -4.54
C CYS A 202 1.38 -4.28 -3.93
N LEU A 203 1.80 -3.08 -3.56
CA LEU A 203 1.01 -2.08 -2.88
C LEU A 203 0.64 -0.96 -3.84
N LEU A 204 -0.66 -0.65 -3.92
CA LEU A 204 -1.18 0.48 -4.66
C LEU A 204 -1.15 1.72 -3.78
N CYS A 205 -0.31 2.69 -4.16
CA CYS A 205 -0.14 3.96 -3.48
C CYS A 205 -0.84 5.07 -4.28
N PHE A 206 -1.98 5.56 -3.78
CA PHE A 206 -2.78 6.58 -4.46
C PHE A 206 -2.29 7.97 -4.06
N CYS A 207 -1.66 8.70 -4.97
CA CYS A 207 -1.23 10.07 -4.76
C CYS A 207 -2.14 11.01 -5.55
N ASP A 208 -2.67 12.07 -4.90
CA ASP A 208 -3.45 13.08 -5.62
C ASP A 208 -2.59 13.71 -6.74
N LEU A 209 -3.16 13.80 -7.94
CA LEU A 209 -2.56 14.59 -9.01
C LEU A 209 -2.87 16.07 -8.78
N PRO A 210 -1.87 16.97 -8.84
CA PRO A 210 -2.12 18.41 -8.79
C PRO A 210 -3.09 18.81 -9.91
N ALA A 211 -3.96 19.77 -9.64
CA ALA A 211 -4.89 20.31 -10.65
C ALA A 211 -4.14 20.86 -11.88
N GLU A 212 -2.90 21.31 -11.72
CA GLU A 212 -2.06 21.93 -12.76
C GLU A 212 -1.47 20.91 -13.76
N GLU A 213 -1.23 19.65 -13.36
CA GLU A 213 -0.81 18.58 -14.29
C GLU A 213 -1.96 18.12 -15.22
N CYS A 214 -3.18 18.66 -15.05
CA CYS A 214 -4.35 18.31 -15.84
C CYS A 214 -4.51 19.12 -17.13
N GLU A 215 -3.85 20.26 -17.27
CA GLU A 215 -4.04 21.16 -18.42
C GLU A 215 -3.07 20.89 -19.57
N LEU A 216 -1.94 20.23 -19.31
CA LEU A 216 -0.90 19.96 -20.31
C LEU A 216 -1.27 18.86 -21.32
N VAL A 217 -2.36 18.12 -21.12
CA VAL A 217 -2.86 17.12 -22.08
C VAL A 217 -3.79 17.73 -23.14
N HIS A 218 -4.23 18.99 -22.97
CA HIS A 218 -5.11 19.68 -23.92
C HIS A 218 -4.42 20.72 -24.81
N GLN A 219 -3.09 20.77 -24.81
CA GLN A 219 -2.33 21.61 -25.74
C GLN A 219 -1.45 20.76 -26.68
N SER A 220 -2.10 20.00 -27.57
CA SER A 220 -1.47 19.72 -28.87
C SER A 220 -1.76 20.93 -29.77
N PRO A 221 -0.73 21.60 -30.32
CA PRO A 221 -0.94 22.65 -31.30
C PRO A 221 -1.45 22.02 -32.59
N GLU A 222 -2.56 22.53 -33.11
CA GLU A 222 -2.97 22.32 -34.49
C GLU A 222 -1.80 22.74 -35.40
N MET A 223 -1.28 21.79 -36.19
CA MET A 223 -0.58 22.05 -37.43
C MET A 223 -1.39 21.44 -38.57
#